data_AF-A0A398CV08-F1
#
_entry.id   AF-A0A398CV08-F1
#
_cell.length_a   1.000
_cell.length_b   1.000
_cell.length_c   1.000
_cell.angle_alpha   90.00
_cell.angle_beta   90.00
_cell.angle_gamma   90.00
#
_symmetry.space_group_name_H-M   'P 1'
#
loop_
_entity.id
_entity.type
_entity.pdbx_description
1 polymer ?
#
loop_
_entity_poly.entity_id
_entity_poly.type
_entity_poly.pdbx_seq_one_letter_code
_entity_poly.pdbx_strand_id
1 'polypeptide(L)'
;MTICFHCTKLGFVMKQHSLSVADIESPEVLIVGYKRQKELACGECGRVLFPEEMYFEDERDYESFVRKTLDAIAEKISAQLDYCSRCDGYDIERSIYLVNKGEARDLIKEGAYGQTVWEFMSDNDIPERYFNEIRKRLCCRNCGRRDLEIGQRVYSEDDMDSFWGRKLISFAFSYGINIGSADLEEFRTHLYYRPMLAMQHEVGGKYSQPFNGNSKRAPTIR
;
A
#
# COMPACT_ATOMS: atom_id res chain seq x y z
N MET A 1 32.23 4.01 18.72
CA MET A 1 31.30 4.84 19.51
C MET A 1 30.10 3.96 19.80
N THR A 2 29.72 3.78 21.06
CA THR A 2 28.61 2.89 21.41
C THR A 2 27.27 3.55 21.08
N ILE A 3 26.40 2.87 20.32
CA ILE A 3 25.07 3.41 19.94
C ILE A 3 23.99 2.52 20.54
N CYS A 4 22.99 3.10 21.20
CA CYS A 4 21.90 2.33 21.79
C CYS A 4 20.86 1.93 20.74
N PHE A 5 20.22 0.78 20.94
CA PHE A 5 19.18 0.31 20.02
C PHE A 5 18.02 1.29 19.89
N HIS A 6 17.67 2.04 20.94
CA HIS A 6 16.61 3.05 20.87
C HIS A 6 16.93 4.20 19.90
N CYS A 7 18.21 4.56 19.73
CA CYS A 7 18.60 5.58 18.76
C CYS A 7 18.28 5.17 17.32
N THR A 8 18.10 3.88 17.03
CA THR A 8 17.65 3.39 15.72
C THR A 8 16.21 3.78 15.40
N LYS A 9 15.34 4.04 16.39
CA LYS A 9 13.88 4.24 16.19
C LYS A 9 13.17 3.14 15.38
N LEU A 10 13.86 2.05 15.03
CA LEU A 10 13.32 0.95 14.22
C LEU A 10 12.63 -0.11 15.09
N GLY A 11 12.90 -0.14 16.40
CA GLY A 11 12.32 -1.14 17.29
C GLY A 11 10.79 -1.18 17.29
N PHE A 12 10.12 -0.02 17.17
CA PHE A 12 8.67 0.05 17.05
C PHE A 12 8.17 -0.51 15.71
N VAL A 13 8.78 -0.06 14.62
CA VAL A 13 8.47 -0.49 13.24
C VAL A 13 8.66 -2.00 13.08
N MET A 14 9.78 -2.53 13.56
CA MET A 14 10.07 -3.96 13.54
C MET A 14 8.94 -4.74 14.23
N LYS A 15 8.53 -4.31 15.43
CA LYS A 15 7.44 -4.96 16.17
C LYS A 15 6.11 -4.95 15.41
N GLN A 16 5.77 -3.84 14.77
CA GLN A 16 4.54 -3.71 13.99
C GLN A 16 4.50 -4.64 12.78
N HIS A 17 5.65 -4.87 12.14
CA HIS A 17 5.78 -5.81 11.03
C HIS A 17 6.15 -7.24 11.46
N SER A 18 5.99 -7.57 12.75
CA SER A 18 6.33 -8.88 13.31
C SER A 18 7.76 -9.33 12.99
N LEU A 19 8.70 -8.37 12.99
CA LEU A 19 10.13 -8.58 12.87
C LEU A 19 10.79 -8.51 14.24
N SER A 20 11.67 -9.46 14.49
CA SER A 20 12.57 -9.51 15.64
C SER A 20 14.02 -9.33 15.18
N VAL A 21 14.92 -9.08 16.11
CA VAL A 21 16.36 -9.03 15.81
C VAL A 21 16.86 -10.36 15.26
N ALA A 22 16.24 -11.48 15.62
CA ALA A 22 16.59 -12.81 15.13
C ALA A 22 16.21 -13.03 13.65
N ASP A 23 15.25 -12.26 13.13
CA ASP A 23 14.85 -12.31 11.71
C ASP A 23 15.82 -11.54 10.80
N ILE A 24 16.73 -10.76 11.39
CA ILE A 24 17.74 -10.00 10.66
C ILE A 24 18.96 -10.88 10.45
N GLU A 25 19.41 -11.00 9.20
CA GLU A 25 20.55 -11.84 8.85
C GLU A 25 21.85 -11.37 9.54
N SER A 26 22.38 -12.19 10.46
CA SER A 26 23.59 -11.90 11.24
C SER A 26 23.53 -10.52 11.91
N PRO A 27 22.69 -10.37 12.96
CA PRO A 27 22.53 -9.09 13.63
C PRO A 27 23.77 -8.78 14.46
N GLU A 28 24.45 -7.67 14.16
CA GLU A 28 25.63 -7.16 14.89
C GLU A 28 25.21 -6.43 16.18
N VAL A 29 24.17 -6.95 16.87
CA VAL A 29 23.57 -6.36 18.06
C VAL A 29 24.12 -7.06 19.30
N LEU A 30 24.58 -6.29 20.28
CA LEU A 30 25.06 -6.76 21.57
C LEU A 30 24.06 -6.45 22.68
N ILE A 31 24.08 -7.24 23.75
CA ILE A 31 23.24 -7.04 24.94
C ILE A 31 24.13 -6.68 26.14
N VAL A 32 23.72 -5.68 26.92
CA VAL A 32 24.44 -5.32 28.15
C VAL A 32 24.31 -6.45 29.19
N GLY A 33 25.44 -7.02 29.58
CA GLY A 33 25.49 -8.04 30.63
C GLY A 33 25.51 -7.49 32.06
N TYR A 34 24.95 -8.26 32.99
CA TYR A 34 24.83 -7.93 34.43
C TYR A 34 26.15 -7.71 35.19
N LYS A 35 27.28 -8.24 34.71
CA LYS A 35 28.57 -8.24 35.43
C LYS A 35 29.57 -7.19 34.93
N ARG A 36 29.16 -6.21 34.13
CA ARG A 36 30.09 -5.19 33.63
C ARG A 36 30.48 -4.20 34.74
N GLN A 37 31.79 -3.98 34.89
CA GLN A 37 32.35 -3.03 35.87
C GLN A 37 32.28 -1.57 35.41
N LYS A 38 31.99 -1.31 34.12
CA LYS A 38 31.99 0.04 33.53
C LYS A 38 30.63 0.33 32.93
N GLU A 39 30.07 1.48 33.28
CA GLU A 39 28.85 2.03 32.69
C GLU A 39 29.07 2.28 31.19
N LEU A 40 28.13 1.84 30.36
CA LEU A 40 28.11 2.17 28.94
C LEU A 40 27.15 3.32 28.74
N ALA A 41 27.61 4.37 28.08
CA ALA A 41 26.75 5.45 27.63
C ALA A 41 26.64 5.42 26.11
N CYS A 42 25.45 5.69 25.60
CA CYS A 42 25.23 5.91 24.18
C CYS A 42 25.94 7.20 23.75
N GLY A 43 26.78 7.12 22.71
CA GLY A 43 27.46 8.28 22.14
C GLY A 43 26.53 9.26 21.42
N GLU A 44 25.35 8.81 20.97
CA GLU A 44 24.37 9.68 20.32
C GLU A 44 23.46 10.41 21.31
N CYS A 45 22.83 9.68 22.24
CA CYS A 45 21.83 10.27 23.14
C CYS A 45 22.33 10.50 24.57
N GLY A 46 23.57 10.11 24.89
CA GLY A 46 24.17 10.25 26.22
C GLY A 46 23.57 9.35 27.31
N ARG A 47 22.55 8.54 26.98
CA ARG A 47 21.87 7.68 27.96
C ARG A 47 22.77 6.55 28.41
N VAL A 48 22.86 6.34 29.73
CA VAL A 48 23.49 5.16 30.33
C VAL A 48 22.65 3.92 30.02
N LEU A 49 23.30 2.84 29.59
CA LEU A 49 22.66 1.59 29.24
C LEU A 49 22.54 0.67 30.45
N PHE A 50 21.35 0.13 30.66
CA PHE A 50 21.05 -0.82 31.72
C PHE A 50 21.25 -2.28 31.25
N PRO A 51 21.38 -3.25 32.18
CA PRO A 51 21.38 -4.67 31.83
C PRO A 51 20.19 -5.03 30.94
N GLU A 52 20.40 -5.98 30.02
CA GLU A 52 19.42 -6.44 29.01
C GLU A 52 19.14 -5.46 27.86
N GLU A 53 19.64 -4.22 27.92
CA GLU A 53 19.50 -3.29 26.80
C GLU A 53 20.42 -3.65 25.63
N MET A 54 19.90 -3.47 24.42
CA MET A 54 20.60 -3.73 23.16
C MET A 54 21.42 -2.52 22.70
N TYR A 55 22.61 -2.76 22.14
CA TYR A 55 23.52 -1.72 21.67
C TYR A 55 24.45 -2.20 20.55
N PHE A 56 25.10 -1.25 19.87
CA PHE A 56 26.12 -1.45 18.85
C PHE A 56 27.47 -0.93 19.36
N GLU A 57 28.55 -1.69 19.12
CA GLU A 57 29.89 -1.33 19.62
C GLU A 57 30.52 -0.18 18.82
N ASP A 58 30.33 -0.22 17.50
CA ASP A 58 30.76 0.82 16.59
C ASP A 58 29.66 1.26 15.59
N GLU A 59 29.99 2.29 14.79
CA GLU A 59 29.09 2.89 13.82
C GLU A 59 28.83 1.99 12.61
N ARG A 60 29.79 1.12 12.25
CA ARG A 60 29.66 0.20 11.12
C ARG A 60 28.65 -0.89 11.44
N ASP A 61 28.69 -1.43 12.65
CA ASP A 61 27.71 -2.41 13.14
C ASP A 61 26.30 -1.80 13.13
N TYR A 62 26.17 -0.55 13.59
CA TYR A 62 24.93 0.21 13.57
C TYR A 62 24.39 0.41 12.14
N GLU A 63 25.22 0.91 11.22
CA GLU A 63 24.81 1.14 9.83
C GLU A 63 24.44 -0.16 9.11
N SER A 64 25.23 -1.21 9.32
CA SER A 64 25.00 -2.56 8.79
C SER A 64 23.66 -3.11 9.28
N PHE A 65 23.39 -3.04 10.58
CA PHE A 65 22.11 -3.44 11.16
C PHE A 65 20.93 -2.64 10.60
N VAL A 66 21.05 -1.30 10.57
CA VAL A 66 20.00 -0.42 10.04
C VAL A 66 19.70 -0.81 8.60
N ARG A 67 20.72 -0.96 7.75
CA ARG A 67 20.54 -1.35 6.34
C ARG A 67 19.76 -2.66 6.20
N LYS A 68 20.21 -3.72 6.87
CA LYS A 68 19.55 -5.05 6.82
C LYS A 68 18.12 -5.01 7.35
N THR A 69 17.89 -4.22 8.40
CA THR A 69 16.55 -4.04 8.98
C THR A 69 15.63 -3.30 8.01
N LEU A 70 16.13 -2.27 7.35
CA LEU A 70 15.37 -1.56 6.31
C LEU A 70 15.06 -2.45 5.11
N ASP A 71 15.97 -3.35 4.73
CA ASP A 71 15.72 -4.35 3.67
C ASP A 71 14.56 -5.28 4.07
N ALA A 72 14.60 -5.84 5.28
CA ALA A 72 13.54 -6.73 5.79
C ALA A 72 12.18 -6.01 5.94
N ILE A 73 12.18 -4.77 6.44
CA ILE A 73 10.97 -3.95 6.52
C ILE A 73 10.43 -3.67 5.12
N ALA A 74 11.30 -3.25 4.18
CA ALA A 74 10.91 -2.93 2.82
C ALA A 74 10.28 -4.14 2.11
N GLU A 75 10.81 -5.34 2.32
CA GLU A 75 10.23 -6.58 1.80
C GLU A 75 8.81 -6.81 2.34
N LYS A 76 8.62 -6.67 3.67
CA LYS A 76 7.32 -6.84 4.32
C LYS A 76 6.27 -5.86 3.82
N ILE A 77 6.61 -4.58 3.72
CA ILE A 77 5.66 -3.56 3.26
C ILE A 77 5.44 -3.64 1.75
N SER A 78 6.45 -4.04 0.96
CA SER A 78 6.28 -4.25 -0.49
C SER A 78 5.26 -5.36 -0.80
N ALA A 79 5.07 -6.32 0.10
CA ALA A 79 4.04 -7.34 -0.05
C ALA A 79 2.60 -6.78 -0.02
N GLN A 80 2.41 -5.57 0.54
CA GLN A 80 1.14 -4.84 0.58
C GLN A 80 0.97 -3.87 -0.60
N LEU A 81 2.02 -3.70 -1.42
CA LEU A 81 2.05 -2.78 -2.55
C LEU A 81 1.79 -3.57 -3.84
N ASP A 82 0.51 -3.71 -4.16
CA ASP A 82 0.09 -4.55 -5.28
C ASP A 82 0.37 -3.89 -6.63
N TYR A 83 -0.06 -2.64 -6.80
CA TYR A 83 0.03 -1.90 -8.05
C TYR A 83 0.64 -0.51 -7.83
N CYS A 84 1.23 0.06 -8.90
CA CYS A 84 1.73 1.43 -8.91
C CYS A 84 1.18 2.18 -10.12
N SER A 85 1.31 3.51 -10.10
CA SER A 85 0.87 4.38 -11.21
C SER A 85 1.61 4.17 -12.54
N ARG A 86 2.61 3.28 -12.60
CA ARG A 86 3.36 2.92 -13.81
C ARG A 86 2.97 1.54 -14.37
N CYS A 87 2.05 0.83 -13.73
CA CYS A 87 1.37 -0.35 -14.25
C CYS A 87 -0.14 -0.10 -14.26
N ASP A 88 -0.97 -1.08 -13.90
CA ASP A 88 -2.44 -1.00 -13.94
C ASP A 88 -3.02 0.15 -13.09
N GLY A 89 -2.29 0.67 -12.11
CA GLY A 89 -2.69 1.89 -11.38
C GLY A 89 -2.77 3.14 -12.28
N TYR A 90 -2.04 3.15 -13.40
CA TYR A 90 -2.14 4.20 -14.42
C TYR A 90 -3.55 4.30 -15.01
N ASP A 91 -4.25 3.17 -15.17
CA ASP A 91 -5.58 3.16 -15.77
C ASP A 91 -6.62 3.81 -14.85
N ILE A 92 -6.43 3.71 -13.52
CA ILE A 92 -7.22 4.45 -12.54
C ILE A 92 -7.02 5.95 -12.72
N GLU A 93 -5.76 6.42 -12.70
CA GLU A 93 -5.44 7.85 -12.81
C GLU A 93 -5.95 8.44 -14.12
N ARG A 94 -5.72 7.73 -15.23
CA ARG A 94 -6.20 8.13 -16.55
C ARG A 94 -7.72 8.20 -16.60
N SER A 95 -8.42 7.25 -16.01
CA SER A 95 -9.89 7.22 -15.99
C SER A 95 -10.46 8.37 -15.16
N ILE A 96 -9.89 8.65 -13.98
CA ILE A 96 -10.27 9.81 -13.16
C ILE A 96 -10.06 11.11 -13.93
N TYR A 97 -8.89 11.27 -14.57
CA TYR A 97 -8.60 12.43 -15.40
C TYR A 97 -9.63 12.61 -16.52
N LEU A 98 -9.95 11.54 -17.25
CA LEU A 98 -10.91 11.60 -18.37
C LEU A 98 -12.33 11.94 -17.91
N VAL A 99 -12.75 11.43 -16.75
CA VAL A 99 -14.08 11.71 -16.17
C VAL A 99 -14.20 13.15 -15.70
N ASN A 100 -13.14 13.71 -15.10
CA ASN A 100 -13.17 15.10 -14.62
C ASN A 100 -12.89 16.12 -15.73
N LYS A 101 -12.32 15.70 -16.86
CA LYS A 101 -11.91 16.60 -17.93
C LYS A 101 -13.12 17.31 -18.55
N GLY A 102 -13.17 18.63 -18.37
CA GLY A 102 -14.24 19.48 -18.91
C GLY A 102 -15.41 19.71 -17.95
N GLU A 103 -15.35 19.14 -16.76
CA GLU A 103 -16.34 19.34 -15.71
C GLU A 103 -16.01 20.57 -14.87
N ALA A 104 -17.04 21.26 -14.37
CA ALA A 104 -16.85 22.45 -13.52
C ALA A 104 -16.31 22.12 -12.12
N ARG A 105 -16.37 20.84 -11.73
CA ARG A 105 -15.84 20.28 -10.49
C ARG A 105 -15.47 18.83 -10.72
N ASP A 106 -14.55 18.32 -9.92
CA ASP A 106 -14.21 16.90 -9.96
C ASP A 106 -15.43 16.04 -9.60
N LEU A 107 -15.82 15.16 -10.53
CA LEU A 107 -16.86 14.16 -10.31
C LEU A 107 -16.30 13.01 -9.47
N ILE A 108 -15.03 12.67 -9.68
CA ILE A 108 -14.25 11.75 -8.84
C ILE A 108 -13.08 12.53 -8.28
N LYS A 109 -13.00 12.64 -6.95
CA LYS A 109 -11.89 13.38 -6.31
C LYS A 109 -10.55 12.79 -6.71
N GLU A 110 -9.60 13.65 -7.06
CA GLU A 110 -8.20 13.25 -7.16
C GLU A 110 -7.75 12.64 -5.83
N GLY A 111 -7.21 11.43 -5.89
CA GLY A 111 -6.80 10.67 -4.72
C GLY A 111 -7.90 9.90 -3.99
N ALA A 112 -9.08 9.74 -4.58
CA ALA A 112 -10.12 8.86 -4.05
C ALA A 112 -9.70 7.38 -3.95
N TYR A 113 -8.66 6.97 -4.68
CA TYR A 113 -8.17 5.59 -4.75
C TYR A 113 -6.64 5.54 -4.64
N GLY A 114 -6.13 4.52 -3.96
CA GLY A 114 -4.72 4.39 -3.64
C GLY A 114 -4.24 5.50 -2.70
N GLN A 115 -2.93 5.60 -2.57
CA GLN A 115 -2.26 6.61 -1.76
C GLN A 115 -0.88 6.92 -2.33
N THR A 116 -0.28 8.05 -1.97
CA THR A 116 1.09 8.36 -2.36
C THR A 116 2.09 7.44 -1.65
N VAL A 117 3.28 7.25 -2.22
CA VAL A 117 4.36 6.50 -1.56
C VAL A 117 4.74 7.12 -0.21
N TRP A 118 4.63 8.44 -0.08
CA TRP A 118 4.81 9.14 1.19
C TRP A 118 3.78 8.69 2.24
N GLU A 119 2.48 8.78 1.90
CA GLU A 119 1.37 8.36 2.77
C GLU A 119 1.52 6.88 3.13
N PHE A 120 1.82 6.03 2.15
CA PHE A 120 2.03 4.60 2.35
C PHE A 120 3.14 4.30 3.36
N MET A 121 4.29 4.99 3.29
CA MET A 121 5.37 4.81 4.26
C MET A 121 5.00 5.38 5.64
N SER A 122 4.26 6.49 5.68
CA SER A 122 3.77 7.09 6.93
C SER A 122 2.78 6.17 7.64
N ASP A 123 1.86 5.56 6.91
CA ASP A 123 0.85 4.62 7.44
C ASP A 123 1.48 3.31 7.94
N ASN A 124 2.69 2.99 7.48
CA ASN A 124 3.51 1.89 7.99
C ASN A 124 4.50 2.33 9.10
N ASP A 125 4.26 3.50 9.70
CA ASP A 125 5.02 4.05 10.84
C ASP A 125 6.54 4.16 10.58
N ILE A 126 6.94 4.27 9.31
CA ILE A 126 8.35 4.42 8.96
C ILE A 126 8.83 5.80 9.46
N PRO A 127 9.96 5.90 10.17
CA PRO A 127 10.52 7.20 10.52
C PRO A 127 10.97 7.96 9.27
N GLU A 128 10.60 9.24 9.15
CA GLU A 128 10.89 10.08 7.97
C GLU A 128 12.36 10.04 7.53
N ARG A 129 13.30 9.97 8.49
CA ARG A 129 14.74 9.89 8.20
C ARG A 129 15.13 8.67 7.36
N TYR A 130 14.29 7.63 7.33
CA TYR A 130 14.50 6.42 6.55
C TYR A 130 13.66 6.36 5.28
N PHE A 131 12.77 7.33 5.02
CA PHE A 131 11.90 7.33 3.83
C PHE A 131 12.70 7.18 2.53
N ASN A 132 13.78 7.93 2.37
CA ASN A 132 14.59 7.86 1.16
C ASN A 132 15.27 6.50 0.98
N GLU A 133 15.65 5.83 2.07
CA GLU A 133 16.29 4.52 2.02
C GLU A 133 15.28 3.41 1.80
N ILE A 134 14.13 3.44 2.47
CA ILE A 134 13.05 2.47 2.25
C ILE A 134 12.48 2.61 0.85
N ARG A 135 12.25 3.84 0.36
CA ARG A 135 11.71 4.08 -0.99
C ARG A 135 12.52 3.39 -2.08
N LYS A 136 13.85 3.41 -1.99
CA LYS A 136 14.75 2.73 -2.96
C LYS A 136 14.63 1.20 -2.94
N ARG A 137 14.08 0.64 -1.87
CA ARG A 137 13.93 -0.80 -1.63
C ARG A 137 12.50 -1.29 -1.84
N LEU A 138 11.52 -0.39 -1.82
CA LEU A 138 10.14 -0.69 -2.15
C LEU A 138 10.05 -1.32 -3.54
N CYS A 139 9.19 -2.32 -3.69
CA CYS A 139 8.97 -3.00 -4.94
C CYS A 139 7.47 -3.13 -5.20
N CYS A 140 7.04 -2.76 -6.40
CA CYS A 140 5.68 -3.04 -6.85
C CYS A 140 5.51 -4.54 -7.11
N ARG A 141 4.52 -5.19 -6.49
CA ARG A 141 4.30 -6.63 -6.63
C ARG A 141 3.87 -7.03 -8.03
N ASN A 142 3.06 -6.21 -8.70
CA ASN A 142 2.57 -6.50 -10.04
C ASN A 142 3.64 -6.36 -11.13
N CYS A 143 4.42 -5.26 -11.14
CA CYS A 143 5.38 -4.99 -12.22
C CYS A 143 6.86 -5.09 -11.83
N GLY A 144 7.18 -5.37 -10.56
CA GLY A 144 8.56 -5.53 -10.07
C GLY A 144 9.40 -4.24 -10.03
N ARG A 145 8.81 -3.07 -10.30
CA ARG A 145 9.51 -1.78 -10.29
C ARG A 145 9.91 -1.36 -8.88
N ARG A 146 11.12 -0.81 -8.75
CA ARG A 146 11.70 -0.29 -7.50
C ARG A 146 11.98 1.21 -7.52
N ASP A 147 11.83 1.84 -8.67
CA ASP A 147 12.07 3.26 -8.93
C ASP A 147 10.83 4.11 -8.59
N LEU A 148 10.22 3.87 -7.43
CA LEU A 148 9.01 4.58 -7.01
C LEU A 148 9.35 5.99 -6.49
N GLU A 149 8.61 6.98 -6.97
CA GLU A 149 8.76 8.38 -6.53
C GLU A 149 7.87 8.69 -5.33
N ILE A 150 8.26 9.63 -4.47
CA ILE A 150 7.54 9.94 -3.21
C ILE A 150 6.10 10.41 -3.49
N GLY A 151 5.90 11.20 -4.55
CA GLY A 151 4.57 11.67 -4.97
C GLY A 151 3.82 10.68 -5.86
N GLN A 152 4.44 9.55 -6.22
CA GLN A 152 3.80 8.53 -7.03
C GLN A 152 2.70 7.85 -6.22
N ARG A 153 1.60 7.48 -6.87
CA ARG A 153 0.55 6.68 -6.22
C ARG A 153 0.84 5.18 -6.30
N VAL A 154 0.50 4.52 -5.22
CA VAL A 154 0.49 3.07 -5.05
C VAL A 154 -0.92 2.63 -4.66
N TYR A 155 -1.27 1.43 -5.06
CA TYR A 155 -2.63 0.91 -4.96
C TYR A 155 -2.58 -0.51 -4.42
N SER A 156 -3.48 -0.81 -3.50
CA SER A 156 -3.79 -2.16 -3.05
C SER A 156 -4.71 -2.86 -4.05
N GLU A 157 -4.83 -4.18 -3.91
CA GLU A 157 -5.83 -4.98 -4.61
C GLU A 157 -7.26 -4.50 -4.29
N ASP A 158 -7.51 -4.07 -3.05
CA ASP A 158 -8.79 -3.48 -2.65
C ASP A 158 -9.09 -2.15 -3.35
N ASP A 159 -8.07 -1.31 -3.61
CA ASP A 159 -8.23 -0.09 -4.40
C ASP A 159 -8.65 -0.41 -5.84
N MET A 160 -7.97 -1.39 -6.45
CA MET A 160 -8.28 -1.84 -7.81
C MET A 160 -9.70 -2.41 -7.88
N ASP A 161 -10.07 -3.27 -6.93
CA ASP A 161 -11.40 -3.89 -6.85
C ASP A 161 -12.51 -2.87 -6.56
N SER A 162 -12.22 -1.86 -5.74
CA SER A 162 -13.17 -0.77 -5.49
C SER A 162 -13.35 0.12 -6.71
N PHE A 163 -12.30 0.33 -7.52
CA PHE A 163 -12.37 1.13 -8.74
C PHE A 163 -13.07 0.38 -9.89
N TRP A 164 -12.61 -0.84 -10.19
CA TRP A 164 -13.10 -1.66 -11.33
C TRP A 164 -14.39 -2.41 -11.01
N GLY A 165 -14.68 -2.65 -9.73
CA GLY A 165 -16.05 -2.77 -9.28
C GLY A 165 -16.55 -4.18 -8.99
N ARG A 166 -16.20 -4.68 -7.80
CA ARG A 166 -17.24 -5.35 -6.97
C ARG A 166 -18.41 -4.39 -6.70
N LYS A 167 -18.14 -3.07 -6.71
CA LYS A 167 -19.16 -2.01 -6.67
C LYS A 167 -20.05 -1.95 -7.91
N LEU A 168 -19.56 -2.30 -9.11
CA LEU A 168 -20.39 -2.34 -10.32
C LEU A 168 -21.46 -3.44 -10.22
N ILE A 169 -21.09 -4.60 -9.68
CA ILE A 169 -22.02 -5.68 -9.34
C ILE A 169 -23.04 -5.21 -8.31
N SER A 170 -22.59 -4.57 -7.21
CA SER A 170 -23.52 -4.06 -6.18
C SER A 170 -24.44 -2.94 -6.69
N PHE A 171 -23.95 -2.10 -7.59
CA PHE A 171 -24.71 -1.04 -8.26
C PHE A 171 -25.76 -1.66 -9.18
N ALA A 172 -25.36 -2.57 -10.08
CA ALA A 172 -26.28 -3.33 -10.92
C ALA A 172 -27.35 -4.05 -10.08
N PHE A 173 -26.95 -4.66 -8.96
CA PHE A 173 -27.86 -5.35 -8.04
C PHE A 173 -28.88 -4.39 -7.40
N SER A 174 -28.49 -3.16 -7.05
CA SER A 174 -29.41 -2.12 -6.54
C SER A 174 -30.50 -1.71 -7.55
N TYR A 175 -30.26 -1.95 -8.84
CA TYR A 175 -31.23 -1.76 -9.92
C TYR A 175 -31.91 -3.08 -10.36
N GLY A 176 -31.74 -4.17 -9.60
CA GLY A 176 -32.31 -5.48 -9.90
C GLY A 176 -31.60 -6.24 -11.02
N ILE A 177 -30.43 -5.78 -11.45
CA ILE A 177 -29.62 -6.41 -12.48
C ILE A 177 -28.64 -7.37 -11.80
N ASN A 178 -28.90 -8.67 -11.90
CA ASN A 178 -28.02 -9.71 -11.34
C ASN A 178 -26.95 -10.09 -12.38
N ILE A 179 -25.72 -9.63 -12.16
CA ILE A 179 -24.56 -9.91 -13.01
C ILE A 179 -23.45 -10.44 -12.10
N GLY A 180 -22.97 -11.65 -12.38
CA GLY A 180 -21.84 -12.23 -11.67
C GLY A 180 -20.50 -11.71 -12.19
N SER A 181 -19.41 -11.99 -11.46
CA SER A 181 -18.06 -11.67 -11.91
C SER A 181 -17.68 -12.37 -13.22
N ALA A 182 -18.16 -13.60 -13.44
CA ALA A 182 -17.95 -14.34 -14.68
C ALA A 182 -18.60 -13.64 -15.89
N ASP A 183 -19.82 -13.13 -15.72
CA ASP A 183 -20.56 -12.44 -16.78
C ASP A 183 -19.88 -11.12 -17.19
N LEU A 184 -19.26 -10.41 -16.22
CA LEU A 184 -18.49 -9.20 -16.49
C LEU A 184 -17.22 -9.49 -17.28
N GLU A 185 -16.51 -10.56 -16.95
CA GLU A 185 -15.28 -10.92 -17.65
C GLU A 185 -15.56 -11.44 -19.07
N GLU A 186 -16.66 -12.19 -19.25
CA GLU A 186 -17.17 -12.56 -20.57
C GLU A 186 -17.55 -11.31 -21.37
N PHE A 187 -18.28 -10.37 -20.77
CA PHE A 187 -18.67 -9.14 -21.45
C PHE A 187 -17.48 -8.26 -21.81
N ARG A 188 -16.50 -8.13 -20.92
CA ARG A 188 -15.24 -7.43 -21.19
C ARG A 188 -14.52 -8.06 -22.39
N THR A 189 -14.45 -9.38 -22.43
CA THR A 189 -13.88 -10.13 -23.56
C THR A 189 -14.64 -9.85 -24.85
N HIS A 190 -15.98 -9.88 -24.80
CA HIS A 190 -16.83 -9.56 -25.95
C HIS A 190 -16.66 -8.11 -26.44
N LEU A 191 -16.55 -7.14 -25.52
CA LEU A 191 -16.29 -5.75 -25.86
C LEU A 191 -14.92 -5.56 -26.54
N TYR A 192 -13.92 -6.33 -26.15
CA TYR A 192 -12.59 -6.27 -26.76
C TYR A 192 -12.62 -6.74 -28.22
N TYR A 193 -13.35 -7.83 -28.53
CA TYR A 193 -13.38 -8.40 -29.87
C TYR A 193 -14.50 -7.84 -30.78
N ARG A 194 -15.63 -7.39 -30.19
CA ARG A 194 -16.84 -6.98 -30.92
C ARG A 194 -17.50 -5.75 -30.26
N PRO A 195 -16.79 -4.61 -30.15
CA PRO A 195 -17.31 -3.44 -29.43
C PRO A 195 -18.61 -2.89 -30.03
N MET A 196 -18.78 -2.95 -31.35
CA MET A 196 -20.00 -2.48 -32.05
C MET A 196 -21.25 -3.33 -31.73
N LEU A 197 -21.07 -4.51 -31.13
CA LEU A 197 -22.16 -5.43 -30.75
C LEU A 197 -22.31 -5.51 -29.23
N ALA A 198 -21.80 -4.51 -28.50
CA ALA A 198 -21.91 -4.43 -27.04
C ALA A 198 -23.36 -4.63 -26.55
N MET A 199 -24.30 -3.94 -27.20
CA MET A 199 -25.73 -3.96 -26.83
C MET A 199 -26.45 -5.27 -27.15
N GLN A 200 -25.83 -6.12 -27.97
CA GLN A 200 -26.36 -7.46 -28.30
C GLN A 200 -25.86 -8.54 -27.33
N HIS A 201 -24.83 -8.23 -26.53
CA HIS A 201 -24.37 -9.13 -25.47
C HIS A 201 -25.39 -9.17 -24.34
N GLU A 202 -25.55 -10.30 -23.65
CA GLU A 202 -26.55 -10.46 -22.58
C GLU A 202 -26.39 -9.39 -21.49
N VAL A 203 -25.15 -9.12 -21.08
CA VAL A 203 -24.82 -8.07 -20.11
C VAL A 203 -25.09 -6.66 -20.65
N GLY A 204 -24.69 -6.34 -21.88
CA GLY A 204 -24.95 -5.02 -22.47
C GLY A 204 -26.44 -4.76 -22.72
N GLY A 205 -27.18 -5.81 -23.07
CA GLY A 205 -28.63 -5.79 -23.21
C GLY A 205 -29.33 -5.43 -21.90
N LYS A 206 -28.86 -5.94 -20.75
CA LYS A 206 -29.38 -5.61 -19.41
C LYS A 206 -29.27 -4.12 -19.07
N TYR A 207 -28.25 -3.42 -19.59
CA TYR A 207 -28.10 -1.96 -19.42
C TYR A 207 -28.88 -1.13 -20.44
N SER A 208 -29.28 -1.72 -21.58
CA SER A 208 -29.94 -1.02 -22.68
C SER A 208 -31.44 -0.86 -22.54
N GLN A 209 -32.08 -1.63 -21.66
CA GLN A 209 -33.53 -1.58 -21.51
C GLN A 209 -33.92 -0.31 -20.75
N PRO A 210 -34.86 0.52 -21.28
CA PRO A 210 -35.38 1.64 -20.53
C PRO A 210 -36.00 1.13 -19.23
N PHE A 211 -35.66 1.78 -18.11
CA PHE A 211 -36.27 1.51 -16.81
C PHE A 211 -37.78 1.70 -16.90
N ASN A 212 -38.52 0.60 -17.12
CA ASN A 212 -39.96 0.60 -16.96
C ASN A 212 -40.24 0.76 -15.46
N GLY A 213 -40.56 1.99 -15.06
CA GLY A 213 -40.81 2.40 -13.68
C GLY A 213 -42.02 1.72 -13.04
N ASN A 214 -41.88 0.44 -12.70
CA ASN A 214 -42.82 -0.31 -11.88
C ASN A 214 -42.09 -1.31 -10.99
N SER A 215 -41.27 -0.81 -10.06
CA SER A 215 -40.93 -1.56 -8.85
C SER A 215 -40.64 -0.59 -7.69
N LYS A 216 -41.67 -0.44 -6.85
CA LYS A 216 -41.70 -0.08 -5.42
C LYS A 216 -40.86 1.13 -4.96
N ARG A 217 -41.60 2.17 -4.53
CA ARG A 217 -41.15 3.30 -3.71
C ARG A 217 -40.16 2.83 -2.63
N ALA A 218 -39.01 3.50 -2.55
CA ALA A 218 -38.10 3.43 -1.42
C ALA A 218 -38.86 3.72 -0.11
N PRO A 219 -38.58 3.03 1.00
CA PRO A 219 -39.12 3.40 2.29
C PRO A 219 -38.56 4.77 2.68
N THR A 220 -39.46 5.70 2.91
CA THR A 220 -39.16 7.03 3.42
C THR A 220 -38.63 6.89 4.84
N ILE A 221 -37.37 7.22 5.06
CA ILE A 221 -36.80 7.34 6.41
C ILE A 221 -37.34 8.65 7.00
N ARG A 222 -38.09 8.53 8.09
CA ARG A 222 -38.32 9.60 9.07
C ARG A 222 -37.37 9.40 10.23
#